data_AF-A0AA96FDP3-F1
#
_entry.id   AF-A0AA96FDP3-F1
#
_cell.length_a   1.000
_cell.length_b   1.000
_cell.length_c   1.000
_cell.angle_alpha   90.00
_cell.angle_beta   90.00
_cell.angle_gamma   90.00
#
_symmetry.space_group_name_H-M   'P 1'
#
loop_
_entity.id
_entity.type
_entity.pdbx_description
1 polymer ?
#
loop_
_entity_poly.entity_id
_entity_poly.type
_entity_poly.pdbx_seq_one_letter_code
_entity_poly.pdbx_strand_id
1 'polypeptide(L)'
;MVFDANIWIDTAVILGAPATRADFDRANATTVGTPIPHPIDRAYDSMRAIATTLSGRFVADERIEVWTSNHIDDLVYDRLARPVEGAANGRTGYGWSLGDAEKYLVEMVDSLVESTAGGSVGDVSIPFKNPPLDHEDGCVMQTARTAGHSDTPWYQKYIITRDQGFRTADLSSEITVLYPWEWIGRVRGARVAGVKPKVRAR
;
A
#
# COMPACT_ATOMS: atom_id res chain seq x y z
N MET A 1 1.47 -8.01 3.69
CA MET A 1 0.56 -6.86 3.52
C MET A 1 0.56 -6.45 2.07
N VAL A 2 -0.57 -6.03 1.53
CA VAL A 2 -0.70 -5.53 0.16
C VAL A 2 -1.25 -4.11 0.19
N PHE A 3 -0.64 -3.22 -0.58
CA PHE A 3 -1.17 -1.89 -0.84
C PHE A 3 -1.93 -1.93 -2.16
N ASP A 4 -3.15 -1.42 -2.14
CA ASP A 4 -3.94 -1.20 -3.36
C ASP A 4 -3.27 -0.14 -4.26
N ALA A 5 -3.53 -0.20 -5.56
CA ALA A 5 -2.98 0.74 -6.55
C ALA A 5 -3.28 2.21 -6.17
N ASN A 6 -4.46 2.49 -5.60
CA ASN A 6 -4.80 3.85 -5.17
C ASN A 6 -3.85 4.41 -4.10
N ILE A 7 -3.23 3.57 -3.27
CA ILE A 7 -2.26 3.98 -2.24
C ILE A 7 -0.93 4.40 -2.87
N TRP A 8 -0.47 3.63 -3.85
CA TRP A 8 0.73 3.94 -4.62
C TRP A 8 0.53 5.17 -5.49
N ILE A 9 -0.63 5.32 -6.13
CA ILE A 9 -0.96 6.47 -6.96
C ILE A 9 -1.02 7.76 -6.13
N ASP A 10 -1.67 7.74 -4.96
CA ASP A 10 -1.68 8.90 -4.05
C ASP A 10 -0.28 9.39 -3.70
N THR A 11 0.59 8.43 -3.38
CA THR A 11 1.97 8.71 -3.03
C THR A 11 2.70 9.34 -4.22
N ALA A 12 2.55 8.78 -5.41
CA ALA A 12 3.11 9.35 -6.63
C ALA A 12 2.63 10.80 -6.87
N VAL A 13 1.33 11.07 -6.70
CA VAL A 13 0.74 12.40 -6.90
C VAL A 13 1.29 13.43 -5.92
N ILE A 14 1.51 13.05 -4.65
CA ILE A 14 2.12 13.92 -3.65
C ILE A 14 3.56 14.29 -4.02
N LEU A 15 4.32 13.33 -4.54
CA LEU A 15 5.73 13.53 -4.88
C LEU A 15 5.91 14.29 -6.19
N GLY A 16 5.02 14.06 -7.16
CA GLY A 16 5.13 14.58 -8.51
C GLY A 16 6.22 13.88 -9.34
N ALA A 17 6.14 13.99 -10.67
CA ALA A 17 7.17 13.48 -11.56
C ALA A 17 8.36 14.46 -11.68
N PRO A 18 9.61 13.98 -11.70
CA PRO A 18 10.03 12.61 -11.39
C PRO A 18 10.04 12.37 -9.87
N ALA A 19 9.36 11.31 -9.41
CA ALA A 19 9.35 10.95 -8.00
C ALA A 19 10.57 10.08 -7.67
N THR A 20 11.23 10.38 -6.56
CA THR A 20 12.35 9.57 -6.05
C THR A 20 12.14 9.13 -4.61
N ARG A 21 12.92 8.14 -4.17
CA ARG A 21 12.94 7.74 -2.75
C ARG A 21 13.33 8.89 -1.81
N ALA A 22 14.24 9.77 -2.24
CA ALA A 22 14.64 10.93 -1.45
C ALA A 22 13.49 11.95 -1.28
N ASP A 23 12.64 12.10 -2.30
CA ASP A 23 11.47 12.96 -2.23
C ASP A 23 10.41 12.37 -1.31
N PHE A 24 10.23 11.04 -1.35
CA PHE A 24 9.38 10.34 -0.39
C PHE A 24 9.83 10.56 1.05
N ASP A 25 11.12 10.35 1.35
CA ASP A 25 11.64 10.51 2.71
C ASP A 25 11.46 11.97 3.21
N ARG A 26 11.65 12.95 2.33
CA ARG A 26 11.44 14.38 2.62
C ARG A 26 9.97 14.70 2.88
N ALA A 27 9.05 14.24 2.02
CA ALA A 27 7.62 14.45 2.16
C ALA A 27 7.05 13.74 3.40
N ASN A 28 7.56 12.55 3.72
CA ASN A 28 7.22 11.88 4.97
C ASN A 28 7.69 12.67 6.18
N ALA A 29 8.94 13.15 6.19
CA ALA A 29 9.49 13.92 7.32
C ALA A 29 8.67 15.20 7.62
N THR A 30 8.16 15.88 6.59
CA THR A 30 7.33 17.09 6.78
C THR A 30 5.91 16.78 7.26
N THR A 31 5.44 15.53 7.14
CA THR A 31 4.05 15.14 7.43
C THR A 31 3.90 14.31 8.71
N VAL A 32 5.00 13.86 9.34
CA VAL A 32 5.00 13.06 10.59
C VAL A 32 4.18 13.69 11.72
N GLY A 33 4.23 15.03 11.85
CA GLY A 33 3.54 15.78 12.92
C GLY A 33 2.09 16.14 12.62
N THR A 34 1.59 15.86 11.41
CA THR A 34 0.21 16.20 11.04
C THR A 34 -0.79 15.21 11.66
N PRO A 35 -2.04 15.64 11.94
CA PRO A 35 -3.07 14.75 12.47
C PRO A 35 -3.32 13.50 11.61
N ILE A 36 -3.82 12.45 12.25
CA ILE A 36 -4.27 11.21 11.60
C ILE A 36 -5.71 10.95 12.04
N PRO A 37 -6.68 10.85 11.11
CA PRO A 37 -6.54 11.03 9.66
C PRO A 37 -6.07 12.44 9.26
N HIS A 38 -5.47 12.58 8.08
CA HIS A 38 -5.07 13.90 7.58
C HIS A 38 -6.32 14.79 7.37
N PRO A 39 -6.31 16.06 7.83
CA PRO A 39 -7.53 16.86 7.92
C PRO A 39 -8.05 17.39 6.58
N ILE A 40 -7.21 17.45 5.54
CA ILE A 40 -7.55 18.05 4.24
C ILE A 40 -7.44 17.00 3.14
N ASP A 41 -6.26 16.45 2.96
CA ASP A 41 -5.97 15.49 1.89
C ASP A 41 -5.58 14.12 2.44
N ARG A 42 -6.41 13.11 2.21
CA ARG A 42 -6.21 11.73 2.68
C ARG A 42 -5.09 11.00 1.94
N ALA A 43 -4.60 11.50 0.80
CA ALA A 43 -3.45 10.93 0.11
C ALA A 43 -2.20 10.90 1.01
N TYR A 44 -2.08 11.86 1.92
CA TYR A 44 -0.98 11.87 2.90
C TYR A 44 -1.07 10.70 3.88
N ASP A 45 -2.25 10.14 4.16
CA ASP A 45 -2.37 8.93 4.96
C ASP A 45 -1.87 7.70 4.18
N SER A 46 -2.07 7.65 2.86
CA SER A 46 -1.54 6.59 1.98
C SER A 46 -0.01 6.56 2.00
N MET A 47 0.63 7.71 1.79
CA MET A 47 2.09 7.84 1.88
C MET A 47 2.60 7.49 3.29
N ARG A 48 1.94 7.98 4.35
CA ARG A 48 2.33 7.67 5.73
C ARG A 48 2.14 6.19 6.07
N ALA A 49 1.14 5.52 5.51
CA ALA A 49 0.94 4.09 5.68
C ALA A 49 2.12 3.30 5.09
N ILE A 50 2.56 3.63 3.87
CA ILE A 50 3.78 3.08 3.28
C ILE A 50 5.00 3.37 4.18
N ALA A 51 5.12 4.60 4.68
CA ALA A 51 6.24 4.98 5.53
C ALA A 51 6.33 4.15 6.82
N THR A 52 5.21 3.66 7.36
CA THR A 52 5.24 2.79 8.56
C THR A 52 5.91 1.45 8.33
N THR A 53 6.06 1.01 7.07
CA THR A 53 6.54 -0.33 6.73
C THR A 53 7.99 -0.37 6.27
N LEU A 54 8.62 0.79 6.05
CA LEU A 54 10.02 0.90 5.60
C LEU A 54 11.02 0.16 6.51
N SER A 55 10.70 0.01 7.80
CA SER A 55 11.56 -0.71 8.75
C SER A 55 11.43 -2.23 8.68
N GLY A 56 10.49 -2.76 7.88
CA GLY A 56 10.14 -4.18 7.83
C GLY A 56 9.61 -4.75 9.15
N ARG A 57 9.16 -3.90 10.09
CA ARG A 57 8.80 -4.30 11.46
C ARG A 57 7.47 -3.70 11.90
N PHE A 58 6.57 -4.54 12.38
CA PHE A 58 5.29 -4.14 12.96
C PHE A 58 5.51 -3.61 14.37
N VAL A 59 5.95 -4.49 15.28
CA VAL A 59 6.35 -4.17 16.65
C VAL A 59 7.49 -5.11 17.08
N ALA A 60 8.52 -4.58 17.74
CA ALA A 60 9.68 -5.36 18.20
C ALA A 60 10.23 -6.29 17.09
N ASP A 61 10.12 -7.61 17.27
CA ASP A 61 10.58 -8.63 16.32
C ASP A 61 9.52 -9.13 15.34
N GLU A 62 8.27 -8.66 15.46
CA GLU A 62 7.22 -8.96 14.49
C GLU A 62 7.50 -8.20 13.18
N ARG A 63 7.59 -8.95 12.08
CA ARG A 63 7.94 -8.42 10.76
C ARG A 63 6.72 -7.93 10.00
N ILE A 64 6.94 -6.95 9.13
CA ILE A 64 6.01 -6.59 8.06
C ILE A 64 6.70 -6.95 6.76
N GLU A 65 6.01 -7.74 5.94
CA GLU A 65 6.37 -8.01 4.56
C GLU A 65 5.36 -7.31 3.65
N VAL A 66 5.86 -6.54 2.68
CA VAL A 66 5.03 -5.91 1.65
C VAL A 66 5.06 -6.77 0.40
N TRP A 67 3.88 -7.07 -0.13
CA TRP A 67 3.70 -7.90 -1.30
C TRP A 67 2.93 -7.16 -2.39
N THR A 68 3.28 -7.44 -3.64
CA THR A 68 2.61 -6.89 -4.83
C THR A 68 2.28 -8.00 -5.85
N SER A 69 1.74 -7.61 -7.01
CA SER A 69 1.46 -8.46 -8.16
C SER A 69 1.58 -7.62 -9.42
N ASN A 70 1.84 -8.26 -10.57
CA ASN A 70 1.94 -7.58 -11.86
C ASN A 70 0.71 -6.69 -12.15
N HIS A 71 -0.49 -7.16 -11.77
CA HIS A 71 -1.72 -6.38 -11.96
C HIS A 71 -1.72 -5.03 -11.20
N ILE A 72 -1.20 -5.00 -9.97
CA ILE A 72 -1.14 -3.76 -9.18
C ILE A 72 -0.10 -2.82 -9.81
N ASP A 73 1.06 -3.36 -10.14
CA ASP A 73 2.17 -2.59 -10.71
C ASP A 73 1.79 -2.00 -12.07
N ASP A 74 1.19 -2.79 -12.96
CA ASP A 74 0.67 -2.37 -14.26
C ASP A 74 -0.40 -1.30 -14.12
N LEU A 75 -1.34 -1.44 -13.17
CA LEU A 75 -2.39 -0.46 -12.94
C LEU A 75 -1.83 0.89 -12.46
N VAL A 76 -0.83 0.85 -11.57
CA VAL A 76 -0.12 2.07 -11.11
C VAL A 76 0.60 2.72 -12.29
N TYR A 77 1.40 1.95 -13.03
CA TYR A 77 2.12 2.42 -14.21
C TYR A 77 1.18 3.08 -15.23
N ASP A 78 0.15 2.36 -15.64
CA ASP A 78 -0.84 2.81 -16.63
C ASP A 78 -1.55 4.07 -16.17
N ARG A 79 -1.88 4.19 -14.88
CA ARG A 79 -2.57 5.37 -14.36
C ARG A 79 -1.67 6.60 -14.35
N LEU A 80 -0.41 6.44 -13.96
CA LEU A 80 0.57 7.53 -13.93
C LEU A 80 0.90 8.01 -15.35
N ALA A 81 1.18 7.08 -16.27
CA ALA A 81 1.56 7.38 -17.64
C ALA A 81 0.42 7.89 -18.52
N ARG A 82 -0.84 7.55 -18.20
CA ARG A 82 -1.99 7.96 -19.01
C ARG A 82 -2.16 9.49 -19.03
N PRO A 83 -2.49 10.11 -20.18
CA PRO A 83 -2.69 11.56 -20.27
C PRO A 83 -3.76 12.11 -19.32
N VAL A 84 -3.58 13.36 -18.89
CA VAL A 84 -4.50 14.09 -18.01
C VAL A 84 -5.85 14.36 -18.70
N GLU A 85 -5.83 14.63 -20.01
CA GLU A 85 -7.03 14.82 -20.84
C GLU A 85 -7.10 13.77 -21.95
N GLY A 86 -8.33 13.30 -22.27
CA GLY A 86 -8.60 12.62 -23.54
C GLY A 86 -8.42 11.10 -23.60
N ALA A 87 -8.89 10.34 -22.61
CA ALA A 87 -9.08 8.89 -22.82
C ALA A 87 -10.48 8.62 -23.42
N ALA A 88 -10.54 7.83 -24.51
CA ALA A 88 -11.76 7.43 -25.20
C ALA A 88 -12.82 6.72 -24.32
N ASN A 89 -12.46 6.39 -23.07
CA ASN A 89 -13.29 5.73 -22.05
C ASN A 89 -13.53 6.60 -20.79
N GLY A 90 -13.20 7.90 -20.81
CA GLY A 90 -13.50 8.83 -19.71
C GLY A 90 -12.64 8.70 -18.45
N ARG A 91 -11.58 7.87 -18.45
CA ARG A 91 -10.67 7.71 -17.31
C ARG A 91 -9.38 8.55 -17.49
N THR A 92 -9.27 9.69 -16.80
CA THR A 92 -8.14 10.66 -16.84
C THR A 92 -6.91 10.18 -16.07
N GLY A 93 -5.69 10.23 -16.62
CA GLY A 93 -4.46 9.85 -15.90
C GLY A 93 -3.67 11.04 -15.33
N TYR A 94 -2.38 10.85 -15.05
CA TYR A 94 -1.50 11.90 -14.48
C TYR A 94 -0.47 12.48 -15.47
N GLY A 95 -0.39 11.94 -16.68
CA GLY A 95 0.44 12.47 -17.77
C GLY A 95 1.94 12.38 -17.51
N TRP A 96 2.38 11.45 -16.67
CA TRP A 96 3.80 11.20 -16.47
C TRP A 96 4.42 10.60 -17.73
N SER A 97 5.73 10.78 -17.91
CA SER A 97 6.43 10.02 -18.96
C SER A 97 6.44 8.54 -18.59
N LEU A 98 6.50 7.66 -19.60
CA LEU A 98 6.62 6.20 -19.38
C LEU A 98 7.83 5.89 -18.47
N GLY A 99 8.96 6.56 -18.70
CA GLY A 99 10.16 6.38 -17.90
C GLY A 99 10.02 6.84 -16.45
N ASP A 100 9.28 7.93 -16.19
CA ASP A 100 9.03 8.38 -14.81
C ASP A 100 8.09 7.43 -14.06
N ALA A 101 7.08 6.88 -14.74
CA ALA A 101 6.18 5.88 -14.18
C ALA A 101 6.91 4.56 -13.87
N GLU A 102 7.75 4.08 -14.79
CA GLU A 102 8.58 2.89 -14.57
C GLU A 102 9.58 3.11 -13.43
N LYS A 103 10.28 4.26 -13.43
CA LYS A 103 11.21 4.61 -12.36
C LYS A 103 10.53 4.67 -10.99
N TYR A 104 9.29 5.17 -10.94
CA TYR A 104 8.52 5.18 -9.71
C TYR A 104 8.26 3.76 -9.17
N LEU A 105 7.87 2.81 -10.02
CA LEU A 105 7.68 1.42 -9.60
C LEU A 105 8.97 0.84 -9.02
N VAL A 106 10.10 1.03 -9.71
CA VAL A 106 11.40 0.50 -9.27
C VAL A 106 11.84 1.13 -7.93
N GLU A 107 11.80 2.46 -7.82
CA GLU A 107 12.30 3.16 -6.64
C GLU A 107 11.38 3.03 -5.41
N MET A 108 10.07 2.87 -5.64
CA MET A 108 9.08 2.91 -4.55
C MET A 108 8.46 1.56 -4.24
N VAL A 109 8.04 0.80 -5.25
CA VAL A 109 7.34 -0.48 -5.06
C VAL A 109 8.36 -1.59 -4.87
N ASP A 110 9.22 -1.82 -5.87
CA ASP A 110 10.18 -2.93 -5.86
C ASP A 110 11.16 -2.81 -4.69
N SER A 111 11.70 -1.61 -4.48
CA SER A 111 12.60 -1.33 -3.35
C SER A 111 11.93 -1.60 -1.99
N LEU A 112 10.64 -1.29 -1.83
CA LEU A 112 9.93 -1.56 -0.58
C LEU A 112 9.67 -3.06 -0.38
N VAL A 113 9.23 -3.73 -1.44
CA VAL A 113 8.97 -5.17 -1.44
C VAL A 113 10.25 -5.92 -1.05
N GLU A 114 11.38 -5.59 -1.67
CA GLU A 114 12.68 -6.20 -1.37
C GLU A 114 13.15 -5.89 0.07
N SER A 115 13.11 -4.62 0.48
CA SER A 115 13.60 -4.21 1.81
C SER A 115 12.77 -4.76 2.98
N THR A 116 11.52 -5.14 2.73
CA THR A 116 10.64 -5.77 3.73
C THR A 116 10.66 -7.30 3.68
N ALA A 117 11.52 -7.90 2.85
CA ALA A 117 11.57 -9.34 2.59
C ALA A 117 10.23 -9.93 2.12
N GLY A 118 9.39 -9.12 1.46
CA GLY A 118 8.20 -9.61 0.79
C GLY A 118 8.50 -10.09 -0.63
N GLY A 119 7.52 -10.00 -1.52
CA GLY A 119 7.70 -10.39 -2.92
C GLY A 119 6.57 -9.97 -3.83
N SER A 120 6.73 -10.27 -5.13
CA SER A 120 5.62 -10.26 -6.08
C SER A 120 5.04 -11.67 -6.17
N VAL A 121 3.72 -11.78 -6.21
CA VAL A 121 3.03 -13.05 -6.50
C VAL A 121 2.94 -13.32 -8.02
N GLY A 122 3.49 -12.42 -8.85
CA GLY A 122 3.44 -12.49 -10.30
C GLY A 122 2.05 -12.17 -10.85
N ASP A 123 1.66 -12.89 -11.89
CA ASP A 123 0.36 -12.73 -12.53
C ASP A 123 -0.78 -13.25 -11.65
N VAL A 124 -1.84 -12.46 -11.57
CA VAL A 124 -3.05 -12.79 -10.83
C VAL A 124 -4.20 -12.85 -11.83
N SER A 125 -4.87 -14.01 -11.87
CA SER A 125 -6.03 -14.23 -12.71
C SER A 125 -7.26 -14.44 -11.82
N ILE A 126 -8.26 -13.58 -12.01
CA ILE A 126 -9.60 -13.78 -11.45
C ILE A 126 -10.67 -13.64 -12.55
N PRO A 127 -11.76 -14.42 -12.48
CA PRO A 127 -12.86 -14.28 -13.42
C PRO A 127 -13.45 -12.86 -13.43
N PHE A 128 -13.88 -12.38 -14.60
CA PHE A 128 -14.55 -11.09 -14.74
C PHE A 128 -15.91 -11.14 -14.02
N LYS A 129 -16.18 -10.16 -13.14
CA LYS A 129 -17.28 -10.12 -12.14
C LYS A 129 -17.05 -11.10 -10.99
N ASN A 130 -16.39 -10.62 -9.94
CA ASN A 130 -16.17 -11.36 -8.71
C ASN A 130 -16.98 -10.75 -7.54
N PRO A 131 -18.33 -10.72 -7.63
CA PRO A 131 -19.14 -10.09 -6.60
C PRO A 131 -18.77 -10.66 -5.22
N PRO A 132 -18.57 -9.82 -4.20
CA PRO A 132 -18.95 -8.40 -4.14
C PRO A 132 -17.94 -7.40 -4.74
N LEU A 133 -16.78 -7.86 -5.21
CA LEU A 133 -15.71 -7.02 -5.72
C LEU A 133 -15.79 -6.82 -7.23
N ASP A 134 -15.28 -5.67 -7.69
CA ASP A 134 -14.97 -5.52 -9.11
C ASP A 134 -13.69 -6.31 -9.48
N HIS A 135 -13.27 -6.20 -10.73
CA HIS A 135 -12.08 -6.92 -11.20
C HIS A 135 -10.79 -6.38 -10.59
N GLU A 136 -10.67 -5.06 -10.40
CA GLU A 136 -9.44 -4.44 -9.88
C GLU A 136 -9.27 -4.82 -8.40
N ASP A 137 -10.33 -4.67 -7.59
CA ASP A 137 -10.36 -5.07 -6.18
C ASP A 137 -10.15 -6.57 -5.99
N GLY A 138 -10.76 -7.38 -6.87
CA GLY A 138 -10.66 -8.83 -6.82
C GLY A 138 -9.22 -9.32 -7.08
N CYS A 139 -8.46 -8.65 -7.95
CA CYS A 139 -7.05 -8.92 -8.16
C CYS A 139 -6.25 -8.62 -6.89
N VAL A 140 -6.46 -7.45 -6.25
CA VAL A 140 -5.78 -7.08 -5.00
C VAL A 140 -6.07 -8.09 -3.88
N MET A 141 -7.32 -8.53 -3.76
CA MET A 141 -7.70 -9.58 -2.81
C MET A 141 -6.96 -10.89 -3.08
N GLN A 142 -6.90 -11.32 -4.34
CA GLN A 142 -6.20 -12.55 -4.71
C GLN A 142 -4.69 -12.43 -4.47
N THR A 143 -4.08 -11.26 -4.71
CA THR A 143 -2.70 -10.97 -4.35
C THR A 143 -2.46 -11.19 -2.86
N ALA A 144 -3.32 -10.65 -1.99
CA ALA A 144 -3.19 -10.86 -0.55
C ALA A 144 -3.37 -12.33 -0.14
N ARG A 145 -4.29 -13.07 -0.78
CA ARG A 145 -4.49 -14.51 -0.53
C ARG A 145 -3.27 -15.34 -0.90
N THR A 146 -2.63 -15.05 -2.02
CA THR A 146 -1.43 -15.75 -2.49
C THR A 146 -0.16 -15.31 -1.75
N ALA A 147 -0.09 -14.05 -1.31
CA ALA A 147 1.07 -13.49 -0.64
C ALA A 147 1.48 -14.24 0.63
N GLY A 148 2.78 -14.21 0.92
CA GLY A 148 3.40 -14.88 2.07
C GLY A 148 3.94 -16.26 1.72
N HIS A 149 4.30 -17.02 2.75
CA HIS A 149 4.88 -18.35 2.60
C HIS A 149 3.83 -19.43 2.88
N SER A 150 3.66 -20.37 1.95
CA SER A 150 2.70 -21.49 2.04
C SER A 150 2.85 -22.32 3.32
N ASP A 151 4.04 -22.32 3.92
CA ASP A 151 4.41 -23.24 4.98
C ASP A 151 4.24 -22.62 6.39
N THR A 152 3.73 -21.38 6.48
CA THR A 152 3.58 -20.66 7.74
C THR A 152 2.13 -20.17 7.94
N PRO A 153 1.31 -20.89 8.72
CA PRO A 153 -0.12 -20.58 8.85
C PRO A 153 -0.43 -19.35 9.72
N TRP A 154 0.58 -18.65 10.25
CA TRP A 154 0.41 -17.61 11.27
C TRP A 154 0.49 -16.17 10.74
N TYR A 155 0.49 -15.96 9.42
CA TYR A 155 0.54 -14.61 8.86
C TYR A 155 -0.82 -13.91 8.95
N GLN A 156 -0.87 -12.83 9.71
CA GLN A 156 -1.98 -11.88 9.60
C GLN A 156 -1.85 -11.09 8.30
N LYS A 157 -2.87 -11.19 7.45
CA LYS A 157 -2.89 -10.53 6.14
C LYS A 157 -3.69 -9.23 6.22
N TYR A 158 -3.13 -8.21 5.60
CA TYR A 158 -3.72 -6.88 5.52
C TYR A 158 -3.74 -6.39 4.07
N ILE A 159 -4.85 -5.77 3.68
CA ILE A 159 -4.97 -4.95 2.48
C ILE A 159 -5.19 -3.53 2.94
N ILE A 160 -4.40 -2.60 2.39
CA ILE A 160 -4.56 -1.18 2.65
C ILE A 160 -5.12 -0.52 1.38
N THR A 161 -6.28 0.11 1.50
CA THR A 161 -6.98 0.75 0.37
C THR A 161 -7.74 1.99 0.81
N ARG A 162 -7.92 2.97 -0.08
CA ARG A 162 -8.90 4.04 0.09
C ARG A 162 -10.28 3.73 -0.50
N ASP A 163 -10.43 2.62 -1.19
CA ASP A 163 -11.70 2.25 -1.81
C ASP A 163 -12.73 1.88 -0.73
N GLN A 164 -13.82 2.64 -0.68
CA GLN A 164 -14.90 2.40 0.28
C GLN A 164 -15.70 1.15 -0.08
N GLY A 165 -15.94 0.89 -1.36
CA GLY A 165 -16.63 -0.32 -1.83
C GLY A 165 -15.86 -1.56 -1.41
N PHE A 166 -14.55 -1.58 -1.68
CA PHE A 166 -13.69 -2.68 -1.25
C PHE A 166 -13.67 -2.84 0.28
N ARG A 167 -13.46 -1.74 1.02
CA ARG A 167 -13.37 -1.76 2.48
C ARG A 167 -14.65 -2.21 3.19
N THR A 168 -15.81 -2.02 2.56
CA THR A 168 -17.14 -2.35 3.12
C THR A 168 -17.78 -3.58 2.51
N ALA A 169 -17.13 -4.19 1.52
CA ALA A 169 -17.57 -5.44 0.92
C ALA A 169 -17.60 -6.57 1.96
N ASP A 170 -18.58 -7.47 1.82
CA ASP A 170 -18.71 -8.67 2.65
C ASP A 170 -17.67 -9.72 2.22
N LEU A 171 -16.52 -9.70 2.88
CA LEU A 171 -15.33 -10.48 2.52
C LEU A 171 -14.98 -11.49 3.63
N SER A 172 -14.24 -12.53 3.27
CA SER A 172 -13.78 -13.52 4.24
C SER A 172 -12.91 -12.88 5.33
N SER A 173 -13.06 -13.33 6.58
CA SER A 173 -12.39 -12.75 7.75
C SER A 173 -10.87 -13.00 7.82
N GLU A 174 -10.32 -13.78 6.88
CA GLU A 174 -8.90 -14.15 6.85
C GLU A 174 -7.98 -12.97 6.51
N ILE A 175 -8.50 -11.98 5.77
CA ILE A 175 -7.75 -10.81 5.35
C ILE A 175 -8.42 -9.57 5.91
N THR A 176 -7.66 -8.76 6.65
CA THR A 176 -8.18 -7.50 7.20
C THR A 176 -7.96 -6.37 6.17
N VAL A 177 -9.05 -5.82 5.65
CA VAL A 177 -9.01 -4.63 4.79
C VAL A 177 -9.08 -3.39 5.69
N LEU A 178 -8.15 -2.45 5.52
CA LEU A 178 -8.04 -1.23 6.32
C LEU A 178 -7.86 0.00 5.43
N TYR A 179 -8.40 1.12 5.89
CA TYR A 179 -7.97 2.41 5.41
C TYR A 179 -6.54 2.74 5.88
N PRO A 180 -5.81 3.63 5.18
CA PRO A 180 -4.45 3.99 5.56
C PRO A 180 -4.32 4.51 6.99
N TRP A 181 -5.24 5.37 7.44
CA TRP A 181 -5.23 5.89 8.82
C TRP A 181 -5.50 4.82 9.88
N GLU A 182 -6.34 3.81 9.58
CA GLU A 182 -6.61 2.69 10.48
C GLU A 182 -5.35 1.86 10.69
N TRP A 183 -4.61 1.59 9.60
CA TRP A 183 -3.33 0.90 9.66
C TRP A 183 -2.28 1.67 10.46
N ILE A 184 -2.12 2.97 10.19
CA ILE A 184 -1.17 3.79 10.94
C ILE A 184 -1.51 3.81 12.43
N GLY A 185 -2.79 3.93 12.78
CA GLY A 185 -3.27 3.85 14.16
C GLY A 185 -2.90 2.51 14.81
N ARG A 186 -3.09 1.40 14.09
CA ARG A 186 -2.75 0.05 14.55
C ARG A 186 -1.25 -0.11 14.82
N VAL A 187 -0.40 0.30 13.88
CA VAL A 187 1.07 0.23 14.04
C VAL A 187 1.54 1.11 15.19
N ARG A 188 1.06 2.36 15.28
CA ARG A 188 1.41 3.28 16.37
C ARG A 188 0.98 2.72 17.72
N GLY A 189 -0.25 2.22 17.83
CA GLY A 189 -0.76 1.60 19.05
C GLY A 189 0.05 0.37 19.48
N ALA A 190 0.37 -0.52 18.53
CA ALA A 190 1.19 -1.70 18.80
C ALA A 190 2.61 -1.33 19.27
N ARG A 191 3.26 -0.38 18.60
CA ARG A 191 4.60 0.09 18.98
C ARG A 191 4.62 0.75 20.36
N VAL A 192 3.62 1.56 20.70
CA VAL A 192 3.50 2.13 22.06
C VAL A 192 3.29 1.05 23.11
N ALA A 193 2.43 0.06 22.84
CA ALA A 193 2.16 -1.04 23.77
C ALA A 193 3.36 -1.97 23.98
N GLY A 194 4.13 -2.24 22.91
CA GLY A 194 5.32 -3.08 22.93
C GLY A 194 6.56 -2.44 23.57
N VAL A 195 6.57 -1.11 23.75
CA VAL A 195 7.67 -0.35 24.37
C VAL A 195 7.56 -0.26 25.90
N LYS A 196 6.57 -0.92 26.54
CA LYS A 196 6.42 -0.88 28.01
C LYS A 196 7.75 -1.20 28.72
N PRO A 197 8.26 -0.31 29.60
CA PRO A 197 9.57 -0.46 30.21
C PRO A 197 9.61 -1.71 31.08
N LYS A 198 10.72 -2.47 31.01
CA LYS A 198 11.04 -3.50 32.00
C LYS A 198 10.99 -2.85 33.39
N VAL A 199 9.94 -3.11 34.15
CA VAL A 199 9.90 -2.81 35.57
C VAL A 199 11.07 -3.58 36.18
N ARG A 200 12.14 -2.87 36.57
CA ARG A 200 13.21 -3.48 37.37
C ARG A 200 12.57 -3.88 38.70
N ALA A 201 12.37 -5.18 38.89
CA ALA A 201 12.09 -5.73 40.20
C ALA A 201 13.24 -5.32 41.13
N ARG A 202 12.89 -4.66 42.23
CA ARG A 202 13.80 -4.37 43.33
C ARG A 202 13.97 -5.61 44.20
#